data_AF-A0A355BDF7-F1
#
_entry.id   AF-A0A355BDF7-F1
#
_cell.length_a   1.000
_cell.length_b   1.000
_cell.length_c   1.000
_cell.angle_alpha   90.00
_cell.angle_beta   90.00
_cell.angle_gamma   90.00
#
_symmetry.space_group_name_H-M   'P 1'
#
loop_
_entity.id
_entity.type
_entity.pdbx_description
1 polymer ?
#
loop_
_entity_poly.entity_id
_entity_poly.type
_entity_poly.pdbx_seq_one_letter_code
_entity_poly.pdbx_strand_id
1 'polypeptide(L)' 'MNSLIGTYECKIDSKGRLMIPASLKKQFVSLEDGFVLKRSVFQPCLELFPMSEWNMMMQKINNLNRFVKKNDDFIRRFM' A
#
# COMPACT_ATOMS: atom_id res chain seq x y z
N MET A 1 9.69 -15.35 -4.45
CA MET A 1 8.63 -14.65 -3.70
C MET A 1 9.21 -14.27 -2.35
N ASN A 2 9.48 -12.99 -2.12
CA ASN A 2 9.94 -12.53 -0.82
C ASN A 2 8.73 -12.04 -0.05
N SER A 3 8.42 -12.71 1.06
CA SER A 3 7.34 -12.31 1.95
C SER A 3 7.81 -11.13 2.81
N LEU A 4 6.97 -10.11 2.96
CA LEU A 4 7.17 -9.03 3.93
C LEU A 4 6.62 -9.47 5.28
N ILE A 5 7.51 -9.85 6.20
CA ILE A 5 7.14 -10.40 7.51
C ILE A 5 7.90 -9.69 8.62
N GLY A 6 7.17 -9.37 9.69
CA GLY A 6 7.70 -8.87 10.95
C GLY A 6 6.89 -7.70 11.49
N THR A 7 6.93 -7.54 12.81
CA THR A 7 6.32 -6.42 13.54
C THR A 7 7.43 -5.63 14.18
N TYR A 8 7.41 -4.31 14.03
CA TYR A 8 8.45 -3.42 14.53
C TYR A 8 7.83 -2.18 15.15
N GLU A 9 8.26 -1.83 16.35
CA GLU A 9 7.94 -0.54 16.94
C GLU A 9 8.86 0.52 16.35
N CYS A 10 8.26 1.55 15.73
CA CYS A 10 8.98 2.62 15.08
C CYS A 10 8.50 3.96 15.63
N LYS A 11 9.43 4.89 15.84
CA LYS A 11 9.10 6.26 16.22
C LYS A 11 9.02 7.13 14.96
N ILE A 12 8.04 8.02 14.94
CA ILE A 12 7.90 9.03 13.90
C ILE A 12 8.76 10.24 14.31
N ASP A 13 9.51 10.80 13.38
CA ASP A 13 10.32 11.99 13.64
C ASP A 13 9.45 13.26 13.70
N SER A 14 10.05 14.39 14.11
CA SER A 14 9.35 15.69 14.21
C SER A 14 8.81 16.23 12.88
N LYS A 15 9.17 15.63 11.75
CA LYS A 15 8.72 15.98 10.40
C LYS A 15 7.73 14.97 9.83
N GLY A 16 7.25 14.02 10.64
CA GLY A 16 6.29 13.01 10.20
C GLY A 16 6.92 11.87 9.39
N ARG A 17 8.25 11.71 9.39
CA ARG A 17 8.93 10.64 8.65
C ARG A 17 9.07 9.41 9.54
N LEU A 18 8.84 8.24 8.94
CA LEU A 18 9.05 6.94 9.55
C LEU A 18 10.27 6.27 8.91
N MET A 19 11.23 5.86 9.73
CA MET A 19 12.35 5.05 9.23
C MET A 19 11.91 3.59 9.11
N ILE A 20 12.02 3.03 7.91
CA ILE A 20 11.73 1.60 7.71
C ILE A 20 12.83 0.76 8.39
N PRO A 21 12.49 -0.20 9.26
CA PRO A 21 13.45 -1.10 9.90
C PRO A 21 14.35 -1.80 8.89
N ALA A 22 15.65 -1.90 9.21
CA ALA A 22 16.65 -2.44 8.29
C ALA A 22 16.35 -3.88 7.84
N SER A 23 15.81 -4.71 8.74
CA SER A 23 15.38 -6.09 8.43
C SER A 23 14.22 -6.13 7.42
N LEU A 24 13.27 -5.20 7.52
CA LEU A 24 12.18 -5.10 6.55
C LEU A 24 12.69 -4.52 5.23
N LYS A 25 13.59 -3.53 5.27
CA LYS A 25 14.26 -2.95 4.09
C LYS A 25 14.95 -4.02 3.23
N LYS A 26 15.58 -5.02 3.85
CA LYS A 26 16.21 -6.16 3.13
C LYS A 26 15.22 -7.08 2.42
N GLN A 27 13.97 -7.14 2.89
CA GLN A 27 12.93 -7.97 2.29
C GLN A 27 12.26 -7.27 1.08
N PHE A 28 12.36 -5.94 1.00
CA PHE A 28 11.92 -5.19 -0.17
C PHE A 28 12.86 -5.43 -1.35
N VAL A 29 12.39 -6.21 -2.33
CA VAL A 29 13.20 -6.63 -3.49
C VAL A 29 13.33 -5.55 -4.57
N SER A 30 12.39 -4.60 -4.63
CA SER A 30 12.42 -3.49 -5.61
C SER A 30 11.63 -2.30 -5.07
N LEU A 31 12.33 -1.37 -4.42
CA LEU A 31 11.82 -0.02 -4.16
C LEU A 31 12.34 0.99 -5.20
N GLU A 32 13.08 0.54 -6.21
CA GLU A 32 13.63 1.43 -7.25
C GLU A 32 12.54 2.15 -8.04
N ASP A 33 11.44 1.45 -8.35
CA ASP A 33 10.25 2.02 -8.99
C ASP A 33 9.35 2.81 -8.02
N GLY A 34 9.77 2.97 -6.77
CA GLY A 34 9.00 3.59 -5.71
C GLY A 34 7.91 2.69 -5.13
N PHE A 35 7.03 3.31 -4.33
CA PHE A 35 5.93 2.64 -3.65
C PHE A 35 4.74 3.58 -3.50
N VAL A 36 3.56 3.00 -3.30
CA VAL A 36 2.33 3.73 -2.99
C VAL A 36 2.01 3.53 -1.52
N LEU A 37 1.77 4.63 -0.81
CA LEU A 37 1.25 4.63 0.56
C LEU A 37 -0.17 5.16 0.53
N LYS A 38 -1.12 4.39 1.05
CA LYS A 38 -2.53 4.80 1.13
C LYS A 38 -3.16 4.43 2.45
N ARG A 39 -4.34 5.00 2.73
CA ARG A 39 -5.17 4.57 3.86
C ARG A 39 -5.82 3.22 3.54
N SER A 40 -5.93 2.35 4.54
CA SER A 40 -6.71 1.12 4.38
C SER A 40 -8.20 1.43 4.33
N VAL A 41 -8.94 0.68 3.51
CA VAL A 41 -10.40 0.79 3.40
C VAL A 41 -11.10 0.06 4.56
N PHE A 42 -10.43 -0.96 5.10
CA PHE A 42 -11.01 -1.93 6.03
C PHE A 42 -10.50 -1.77 7.46
N GLN A 43 -9.33 -1.16 7.63
CA GLN A 43 -8.67 -1.03 8.93
C GLN A 43 -8.19 0.42 9.17
N PRO A 44 -8.06 0.88 10.43
CA PRO A 44 -7.54 2.21 10.74
C PRO A 44 -6.00 2.24 10.64
N CYS A 45 -5.45 1.90 9.47
CA CYS A 45 -4.01 1.84 9.25
C CYS A 45 -3.62 2.37 7.86
N LEU A 46 -2.31 2.51 7.64
CA LEU A 46 -1.72 2.79 6.33
C LEU A 46 -1.24 1.49 5.71
N GLU A 47 -1.46 1.36 4.40
CA GLU A 47 -1.01 0.24 3.59
C GLU A 47 0.03 0.72 2.60
N LEU A 48 1.10 -0.05 2.45
CA LEU A 48 2.21 0.25 1.56
C LEU A 48 2.32 -0.85 0.50
N PHE A 49 2.33 -0.45 -0.77
CA PHE A 49 2.40 -1.33 -1.92
C PHE A 49 3.63 -1.04 -2.77
N PRO A 50 4.41 -2.06 -3.16
CA PRO A 50 5.34 -1.93 -4.28
C PRO A 50 4.59 -1.47 -5.54
N MET A 51 5.24 -0.66 -6.39
CA MET A 51 4.59 -0.10 -7.57
C MET A 51 4.07 -1.18 -8.54
N SER A 52 4.78 -2.30 -8.66
CA SER A 52 4.35 -3.46 -9.47
C SER A 52 3.01 -4.05 -9.00
N GLU A 53 2.90 -4.36 -7.71
CA GLU A 53 1.69 -4.88 -7.08
C GLU A 53 0.54 -3.87 -7.13
N TRP A 54 0.85 -2.59 -6.93
CA TRP A 54 -0.13 -1.51 -7.07
C TRP A 54 -0.71 -1.48 -8.49
N ASN A 55 0.14 -1.51 -9.52
CA ASN A 55 -0.31 -1.50 -10.91
C ASN A 55 -1.18 -2.72 -11.24
N MET A 56 -0.80 -3.91 -10.78
CA MET A 56 -1.60 -5.14 -10.94
C MET A 56 -2.96 -5.04 -10.25
N MET A 57 -3.00 -4.45 -9.06
CA MET A 57 -4.25 -4.23 -8.32
C MET A 57 -5.14 -3.20 -9.03
N MET A 58 -4.55 -2.11 -9.52
CA MET A 58 -5.26 -1.06 -10.24
C MET A 58 -5.85 -1.56 -11.56
N GLN A 59 -5.19 -2.49 -12.25
CA GLN A 59 -5.77 -3.15 -13.42
C GLN A 59 -7.08 -3.88 -13.06
N LYS A 60 -7.13 -4.59 -11.93
CA LYS A 60 -8.34 -5.27 -11.47
C LYS A 60 -9.45 -4.29 -11.10
N ILE A 61 -9.09 -3.19 -10.42
CA ILE A 61 -10.05 -2.15 -9.99
C ILE A 61 -10.62 -1.40 -11.20
N ASN A 62 -9.80 -1.10 -12.19
CA ASN A 62 -10.22 -0.41 -13.41
C ASN A 62 -11.21 -1.23 -14.25
N ASN A 63 -11.22 -2.55 -14.10
CA ASN A 63 -12.18 -3.43 -14.76
C ASN A 63 -13.56 -3.47 -14.07
N LEU A 64 -13.73 -2.84 -12.91
CA LEU A 64 -15.02 -2.78 -12.23
C LEU A 64 -15.96 -1.80 -12.96
N ASN A 65 -17.20 -2.24 -13.20
CA ASN A 65 -18.23 -1.37 -13.78
C ASN A 65 -18.61 -0.26 -12.79
N ARG A 66 -18.31 0.99 -13.15
CA ARG A 66 -18.57 2.20 -12.34
C ARG A 66 -20.04 2.63 -12.30
N PHE A 67 -20.89 2.09 -13.17
CA PHE A 67 -22.34 2.36 -13.13
C PHE A 67 -23.05 1.57 -12.01
N VAL A 68 -22.37 0.58 -11.41
CA VAL A 68 -22.85 -0.09 -10.21
C VAL A 68 -22.44 0.74 -8.99
N LYS A 69 -23.40 1.37 -8.31
CA LYS A 69 -23.15 2.26 -7.16
C LYS A 69 -22.15 1.68 -6.13
N LYS A 70 -22.30 0.39 -5.79
CA LYS A 70 -21.39 -0.30 -4.84
C LYS A 70 -19.93 -0.31 -5.31
N ASN A 71 -19.70 -0.45 -6.61
CA ASN A 71 -18.35 -0.43 -7.18
C ASN A 71 -17.78 0.99 -7.20
N ASP A 72 -18.59 2.00 -7.54
CA ASP A 72 -18.15 3.40 -7.51
C ASP A 72 -17.77 3.81 -6.08
N ASP A 73 -18.64 3.53 -5.10
CA ASP A 73 -18.38 3.80 -3.69
C ASP A 73 -17.09 3.12 -3.20
N PHE A 74 -16.83 1.88 -3.64
CA PHE A 74 -15.61 1.16 -3.32
C PHE A 74 -14.37 1.84 -3.95
N ILE A 75 -14.42 2.15 -5.25
CA ILE A 75 -13.30 2.79 -5.96
C ILE A 75 -12.93 4.12 -5.32
N ARG A 76 -13.93 4.94 -4.96
CA ARG A 76 -13.71 6.25 -4.31
C ARG A 76 -13.10 6.16 -2.92
N ARG A 77 -13.35 5.06 -2.20
CA ARG A 77 -12.74 4.81 -0.89
C ARG A 77 -11.36 4.18 -1.01
N PHE A 78 -11.11 3.46 -2.11
CA PHE A 78 -9.88 2.72 -2.34
C PHE A 78 -8.75 3.60 -2.89
N MET A 79 -9.08 4.54 -3.78
CA MET A 79 -8.17 5.58 -4.30
C MET A 79 -8.09 6.77 -3.33
#